data_AF-A0A7C5ZLF3-F1
#
_entry.id   AF-A0A7C5ZLF3-F1
#
_cell.length_a   1.000
_cell.length_b   1.000
_cell.length_c   1.000
_cell.angle_alpha   90.00
_cell.angle_beta   90.00
_cell.angle_gamma   90.00
#
_symmetry.space_group_name_H-M   'P 1'
#
loop_
_entity.id
_entity.type
_entity.pdbx_description
1 polymer ?
#
loop_
_entity_poly.entity_id
_entity_poly.type
_entity_poly.pdbx_seq_one_letter_code
_entity_poly.pdbx_strand_id
1 'polypeptide(L)' 'REGQTLAQAAVRWILAHPAVHCAIPGARTVEQLEQNVAGIDGAITPEELERVRELHAAWRAEGRW' A
#
# COMPACT_ATOMS: atom_id res chain seq x y z
N ARG A 1 -5.73 -6.64 -5.08
CA ARG A 1 -6.93 -7.03 -5.89
C ARG A 1 -6.59 -7.12 -7.37
N GLU A 2 -7.40 -7.82 -8.17
CA GLU A 2 -7.26 -7.83 -9.63
C GLU A 2 -7.38 -6.39 -10.18
N GLY A 3 -6.50 -6.00 -11.10
CA GLY A 3 -6.43 -4.65 -11.67
C GLY A 3 -5.81 -3.56 -10.78
N GLN A 4 -5.41 -3.87 -9.54
CA GLN A 4 -4.76 -2.92 -8.64
C GLN A 4 -3.24 -2.88 -8.84
N THR A 5 -2.65 -1.69 -8.89
CA THR A 5 -1.19 -1.53 -8.90
C THR A 5 -0.59 -1.60 -7.49
N LEU A 6 0.71 -1.91 -7.40
CA LEU A 6 1.41 -1.92 -6.11
C LEU A 6 1.41 -0.53 -5.44
N ALA A 7 1.52 0.54 -6.22
CA ALA A 7 1.46 1.91 -5.71
C ALA A 7 0.11 2.19 -5.05
N GLN A 8 -1.00 1.80 -5.70
CA GLN A 8 -2.34 1.94 -5.14
C GLN A 8 -2.50 1.12 -3.85
N ALA A 9 -2.00 -0.12 -3.81
CA ALA A 9 -2.03 -0.95 -2.60
C ALA A 9 -1.24 -0.32 -1.44
N ALA A 10 -0.04 0.21 -1.72
CA ALA A 10 0.79 0.86 -0.72
C ALA A 10 0.14 2.12 -0.15
N VAL A 11 -0.42 2.99 -1.00
CA VAL A 11 -1.13 4.20 -0.56
C VAL A 11 -2.32 3.85 0.34
N ARG A 12 -3.17 2.88 -0.07
CA ARG A 12 -4.29 2.41 0.75
C ARG A 12 -3.85 1.84 2.09
N TRP A 13 -2.77 1.06 2.11
CA TRP A 13 -2.23 0.48 3.34
C TRP A 13 -1.72 1.56 4.30
N ILE A 14 -0.96 2.54 3.80
CA ILE A 14 -0.42 3.65 4.58
C ILE A 14 -1.56 4.48 5.20
N LEU A 15 -2.55 4.86 4.38
CA LEU A 15 -3.66 5.71 4.82
C LEU A 15 -4.67 4.99 5.72
N ALA A 16 -4.67 3.65 5.76
CA ALA A 16 -5.52 2.88 6.65
C ALA A 16 -5.05 2.95 8.12
N HIS A 17 -3.81 3.36 8.37
CA HIS A 17 -3.30 3.48 9.74
C HIS A 17 -3.83 4.78 10.39
N PRO A 18 -4.56 4.71 11.51
CA PRO A 18 -5.25 5.88 12.08
C PRO A 18 -4.32 7.02 12.53
N ALA A 19 -3.04 6.73 12.78
CA ALA A 19 -2.04 7.75 13.12
C ALA A 19 -1.47 8.50 11.89
N VAL A 20 -1.75 8.04 10.67
CA VAL A 20 -1.23 8.64 9.43
C VAL A 20 -2.24 9.64 8.89
N HIS A 21 -1.82 10.90 8.80
CA HIS A 21 -2.67 11.99 8.31
C HIS A 21 -2.49 12.27 6.82
N CYS A 22 -1.31 11.94 6.26
CA CYS A 22 -0.95 12.21 4.88
C CYS A 22 0.10 11.19 4.40
N ALA A 23 -0.05 10.73 3.16
CA ALA A 23 0.98 10.00 2.43
C ALA A 23 1.58 10.93 1.36
N ILE A 24 2.92 11.00 1.28
CA ILE A 24 3.64 11.88 0.34
C ILE A 24 4.49 11.01 -0.61
N PRO A 25 3.87 10.20 -1.48
CA PRO A 25 4.61 9.34 -2.40
C PRO A 25 5.29 10.16 -3.50
N GLY A 26 6.54 9.84 -3.82
CA GLY A 26 7.25 10.43 -4.96
C GLY A 26 6.72 9.91 -6.29
N ALA A 27 6.83 10.74 -7.34
CA ALA A 27 6.57 10.36 -8.73
C ALA A 27 7.58 11.06 -9.66
N ARG A 28 8.06 10.34 -10.67
CA ARG A 28 8.96 10.86 -11.73
C ARG A 28 8.28 10.94 -13.09
N THR A 29 7.10 10.36 -13.23
CA THR A 29 6.28 10.41 -14.45
C THR A 29 4.82 10.67 -14.07
N VAL A 30 4.02 11.07 -15.06
CA VAL A 30 2.59 11.34 -14.88
C VAL A 30 1.83 10.06 -14.53
N GLU A 31 2.18 8.94 -15.14
CA GLU A 31 1.54 7.64 -14.89
C GLU A 31 1.75 7.19 -13.44
N GLN A 32 2.93 7.46 -12.86
CA GLN A 32 3.20 7.19 -11.45
C GLN A 32 2.35 8.08 -10.53
N LEU A 33 2.22 9.36 -10.88
CA LEU A 33 1.35 10.29 -10.15
C LEU A 33 -0.10 9.81 -10.19
N GLU A 34 -0.61 9.44 -11.36
CA GLU A 34 -1.97 8.93 -11.54
C GLU A 34 -2.21 7.65 -10.73
N GLN A 35 -1.24 6.73 -10.70
CA GLN A 35 -1.31 5.52 -9.86
C GLN A 35 -1.33 5.84 -8.37
N ASN A 36 -0.51 6.79 -7.92
CA ASN A 36 -0.50 7.24 -6.53
C ASN A 36 -1.84 7.86 -6.14
N VAL A 37 -2.37 8.75 -7.00
CA VAL A 37 -3.67 9.42 -6.80
C VAL A 37 -4.81 8.40 -6.77
N ALA A 38 -4.86 7.45 -7.71
CA ALA A 38 -5.88 6.40 -7.72
C ALA A 38 -5.85 5.48 -6.48
N GLY A 39 -4.77 5.54 -5.67
CA GLY A 39 -4.68 4.85 -4.39
C GLY A 39 -5.53 5.48 -3.28
N ILE A 40 -6.00 6.73 -3.43
CA ILE A 40 -6.89 7.36 -2.45
C ILE A 40 -8.31 6.78 -2.51
N ASP A 41 -8.70 6.26 -3.67
CA ASP A 41 -10.03 5.73 -3.89
C ASP A 41 -10.12 4.30 -3.33
N GLY A 42 -10.93 4.14 -2.29
CA GLY A 42 -11.23 2.87 -1.64
C GLY A 42 -10.30 2.51 -0.48
N ALA A 43 -10.85 1.80 0.51
CA ALA A 43 -10.09 1.32 1.66
C ALA A 43 -9.29 0.06 1.34
N ILE A 44 -8.21 -0.19 2.10
CA ILE A 44 -7.63 -1.54 2.20
C ILE A 44 -8.68 -2.49 2.82
N THR A 45 -8.76 -3.73 2.33
CA THR A 45 -9.69 -4.71 2.91
C THR A 45 -9.03 -5.44 4.08
N PRO A 46 -9.82 -6.03 4.99
CA PRO A 46 -9.27 -6.87 6.06
C PRO A 46 -8.36 -7.99 5.55
N GLU A 47 -8.70 -8.61 4.42
CA GLU A 47 -7.93 -9.71 3.81
C GLU A 47 -6.59 -9.23 3.26
N GLU A 48 -6.54 -8.05 2.64
CA GLU A 48 -5.28 -7.47 2.19
C GLU A 48 -4.39 -7.06 3.35
N LEU A 49 -4.99 -6.52 4.41
CA LEU A 49 -4.25 -6.14 5.61
C LEU A 49 -3.66 -7.39 6.29
N GLU A 50 -4.40 -8.49 6.37
CA GLU A 50 -3.88 -9.77 6.84
C GLU A 50 -2.75 -10.28 5.94
N ARG A 51 -2.93 -10.22 4.62
CA ARG A 51 -1.90 -10.64 3.68
C ARG A 51 -0.59 -9.86 3.85
N VAL A 52 -0.66 -8.55 4.11
CA VAL A 52 0.53 -7.73 4.42
C VAL A 52 1.17 -8.18 5.74
N ARG A 53 0.39 -8.49 6.78
CA ARG A 53 0.90 -9.01 8.05
C ARG A 53 1.64 -10.33 7.89
N GLU A 54 1.07 -11.27 7.14
CA GLU A 54 1.69 -12.57 6.85
C GLU A 54 3.03 -12.41 6.11
N LEU A 55 3.05 -11.58 5.05
CA LEU A 55 4.26 -11.32 4.27
C LEU A 55 5.36 -10.71 5.15
N HIS A 56 5.00 -9.73 5.98
CA HIS A 56 5.93 -9.10 6.91
C HIS A 56 6.46 -10.11 7.94
N ALA A 57 5.62 -10.98 8.50
CA ALA A 57 6.04 -12.01 9.44
C ALA A 57 7.01 -13.03 8.80
N ALA A 58 6.68 -13.50 7.59
CA ALA A 58 7.52 -14.44 6.84
C ALA A 58 8.89 -13.84 6.53
N TRP A 59 8.93 -12.62 6.01
CA TRP A 59 10.20 -11.97 5.68
C TRP A 59 11.08 -11.70 6.91
N ARG A 60 10.49 -11.40 8.08
CA ARG A 60 11.25 -11.30 9.34
C ARG A 60 11.84 -12.64 9.77
N ALA A 61 11.11 -13.74 9.63
CA ALA A 61 11.62 -15.08 9.93
C ALA A 61 12.76 -15.49 8.99
N GLU A 62 12.72 -15.05 7.74
CA GLU A 62 13.77 -15.26 6.73
C GLU A 62 15.00 -14.35 6.91
N GLY A 63 14.97 -13.38 7.82
CA GLY A 63 16.06 -12.41 8.00
C GLY A 63 16.21 -11.42 6.83
N ARG A 64 15.13 -11.19 6.08
CA ARG A 64 15.08 -10.27 4.92
C ARG A 64 14.59 -8.86 5.28
N TRP A 65 14.65 -8.52 6.57
CA TRP A 65 14.25 -7.24 7.18
C TRP A 65 15.36 -6.69 8.06
#